data_AF-D6XZB3-F1
#
_entry.id   AF-D6XZB3-F1
#
_cell.length_a   1.000
_cell.length_b   1.000
_cell.length_c   1.000
_cell.angle_alpha   90.00
_cell.angle_beta   90.00
_cell.angle_gamma   90.00
#
_symmetry.space_group_name_H-M   'P 1'
#
loop_
_entity.id
_entity.type
_entity.pdbx_description
1 polymer ?
#
loop_
_entity_poly.entity_id
_entity_poly.type
_entity_poly.pdbx_seq_one_letter_code
_entity_poly.pdbx_strand_id
1 'polypeptide(L)'
;MLIVILTFFLILFATDALILSLTRGDRWKQILSGAVFLVIAPVVFLASLGILPNLEMFSAEGSAELTTLIMTTSLVLNGMIILVKGILTSDKSPGSQ
;
A
#
# COMPACT_ATOMS: atom_id res chain seq x y z
N MET A 1 -9.08 14.91 14.78
CA MET A 1 -8.89 14.67 13.33
C MET A 1 -7.44 14.72 12.89
N LEU A 2 -6.69 15.82 13.07
CA LEU A 2 -5.29 15.91 12.60
C LEU A 2 -4.40 14.76 13.12
N ILE A 3 -4.47 14.47 14.43
CA ILE A 3 -3.70 13.38 15.06
C ILE A 3 -4.07 12.02 14.45
N VAL A 4 -5.36 11.77 14.23
CA VAL A 4 -5.85 10.52 13.63
C VAL A 4 -5.31 10.35 12.21
N ILE A 5 -5.34 11.41 11.42
CA ILE A 5 -4.79 11.44 10.05
C ILE A 5 -3.27 11.18 10.08
N LEU A 6 -2.54 11.84 10.98
CA LEU A 6 -1.09 11.65 11.13
C LEU A 6 -0.73 10.23 11.56
N THR A 7 -1.43 9.67 12.56
CA THR A 7 -1.24 8.27 12.99
C THR A 7 -1.54 7.31 11.86
N PHE A 8 -2.57 7.57 11.07
CA PHE A 8 -2.95 6.76 9.93
C PHE A 8 -1.86 6.75 8.83
N PHE A 9 -1.35 7.93 8.46
CA PHE A 9 -0.21 8.03 7.54
C PHE A 9 1.05 7.35 8.07
N LEU A 10 1.28 7.40 9.38
CA LEU A 10 2.43 6.75 10.01
C LEU A 10 2.33 5.22 9.94
N ILE A 11 1.12 4.66 10.13
CA ILE A 11 0.86 3.22 9.97
C ILE A 11 1.01 2.79 8.50
N LEU A 12 0.48 3.56 7.55
CA LEU A 12 0.68 3.29 6.11
C LEU A 12 2.17 3.28 5.78
N PHE A 13 2.89 4.33 6.18
CA PHE A 13 4.34 4.44 5.95
C PHE A 13 5.13 3.29 6.58
N ALA A 14 4.77 2.87 7.80
CA ALA A 14 5.40 1.74 8.46
C ALA A 14 5.14 0.42 7.73
N THR A 15 3.92 0.22 7.23
CA THR A 15 3.52 -0.97 6.45
C THR A 15 4.29 -1.01 5.14
N ASP A 16 4.40 0.12 4.44
CA ASP A 16 5.18 0.26 3.21
C ASP A 16 6.67 0.01 3.43
N ALA A 17 7.24 0.58 4.50
CA ALA A 17 8.64 0.39 4.85
C ALA A 17 8.96 -1.07 5.19
N LEU A 18 8.06 -1.75 5.90
CA LEU A 18 8.19 -3.16 6.26
C LEU A 18 8.13 -4.06 5.03
N ILE A 19 7.24 -3.75 4.08
CA ILE A 19 7.11 -4.53 2.85
C ILE A 19 8.32 -4.30 1.95
N LEU A 20 8.76 -3.06 1.80
CA LEU A 20 10.01 -2.75 1.11
C LEU A 20 11.21 -3.46 1.75
N SER A 21 11.27 -3.58 3.08
CA SER A 21 12.35 -4.30 3.75
C SER A 21 12.29 -5.81 3.51
N LEU A 22 11.09 -6.40 3.51
CA LEU A 22 10.87 -7.83 3.26
C LEU A 22 11.15 -8.23 1.80
N THR A 23 10.98 -7.31 0.85
CA THR A 23 11.20 -7.56 -0.59
C THR A 23 12.61 -7.17 -1.07
N ARG A 24 13.53 -6.82 -0.17
CA ARG A 24 14.91 -6.44 -0.55
C ARG A 24 15.64 -7.63 -1.16
N GLY A 25 16.17 -7.43 -2.38
CA GLY A 25 17.16 -8.30 -3.01
C GLY A 25 16.63 -9.32 -4.03
N ASP A 26 15.33 -9.59 -4.06
CA ASP A 26 14.74 -10.56 -4.99
C ASP A 26 13.72 -9.88 -5.91
N ARG A 27 14.10 -9.80 -7.19
CA ARG A 27 13.31 -9.20 -8.27
C ARG A 27 11.89 -9.77 -8.32
N TRP A 28 11.76 -11.09 -8.23
CA TRP A 28 10.47 -11.76 -8.34
C TRP A 28 9.58 -11.47 -7.15
N LYS A 29 10.15 -11.38 -5.95
CA LYS A 29 9.41 -10.97 -4.75
C LYS A 29 8.91 -9.54 -4.84
N GLN A 30 9.68 -8.63 -5.46
CA GLN A 30 9.23 -7.25 -5.70
C GLN A 30 8.10 -7.18 -6.71
N ILE A 31 8.21 -7.89 -7.84
CA ILE A 31 7.13 -7.90 -8.84
C ILE A 31 5.86 -8.52 -8.25
N LEU A 32 5.99 -9.65 -7.54
CA LEU A 32 4.84 -10.33 -6.92
C LEU A 32 4.18 -9.46 -5.84
N SER A 33 4.96 -8.85 -4.94
CA SER A 33 4.42 -7.97 -3.92
C SER A 33 3.74 -6.74 -4.52
N GLY A 34 4.34 -6.09 -5.51
CA GLY A 34 3.72 -4.98 -6.23
C GLY A 34 2.39 -5.38 -6.89
N ALA A 35 2.34 -6.54 -7.54
CA ALA A 35 1.11 -7.07 -8.14
C ALA A 35 0.03 -7.38 -7.08
N VAL A 36 0.43 -7.98 -5.94
CA VAL A 36 -0.48 -8.26 -4.82
C VAL A 36 -1.12 -6.98 -4.28
N PHE A 37 -0.34 -5.90 -4.13
CA PHE A 37 -0.88 -4.60 -3.72
C PHE A 37 -1.94 -4.06 -4.68
N LEU A 38 -1.69 -4.15 -5.99
CA LEU A 38 -2.63 -3.70 -7.00
C LEU A 38 -3.93 -4.51 -6.99
N VAL A 39 -3.85 -5.81 -6.70
CA VAL A 39 -5.02 -6.69 -6.58
C VAL A 39 -5.78 -6.45 -5.28
N ILE A 40 -5.08 -6.17 -4.17
CA ILE A 40 -5.70 -5.93 -2.86
C ILE A 40 -6.35 -4.54 -2.79
N ALA A 41 -5.81 -3.54 -3.50
CA ALA A 41 -6.35 -2.18 -3.48
C ALA A 41 -7.88 -2.07 -3.72
N PRO A 42 -8.49 -2.69 -4.76
CA PRO A 42 -9.93 -2.66 -4.94
C PRO A 42 -10.70 -3.39 -3.83
N VAL A 43 -10.11 -4.44 -3.22
CA VAL A 43 -10.72 -5.13 -2.07
C VAL A 43 -10.75 -4.22 -0.85
N VAL A 44 -9.65 -3.50 -0.59
CA VAL A 44 -9.56 -2.53 0.51
C VAL A 44 -10.53 -1.37 0.28
N PHE A 45 -10.66 -0.89 -0.95
CA PHE A 45 -11.63 0.15 -1.30
C PHE A 45 -13.07 -0.28 -0.99
N LEU A 46 -13.48 -1.48 -1.42
CA LEU A 46 -14.82 -2.00 -1.15
C LEU A 46 -15.05 -2.22 0.35
N ALA A 47 -14.06 -2.78 1.04
CA ALA A 47 -14.12 -2.99 2.48
C ALA A 47 -14.23 -1.66 3.24
N SER A 48 -13.48 -0.63 2.84
CA SER A 48 -13.51 0.66 3.51
C SER A 48 -14.81 1.42 3.29
N LEU A 49 -15.43 1.31 2.11
CA LEU A 49 -16.78 1.84 1.89
C LEU A 49 -17.83 1.19 2.81
N GLY A 50 -17.68 -0.10 3.11
CA GLY A 50 -18.60 -0.81 4.00
C GLY A 50 -18.32 -0.61 5.49
N ILE A 51 -17.05 -0.45 5.88
CA ILE A 51 -16.64 -0.45 7.29
C ILE A 51 -16.54 0.97 7.85
N LEU A 52 -15.88 1.88 7.14
CA LEU A 52 -15.54 3.20 7.70
C LEU A 52 -16.76 4.04 8.11
N PRO A 53 -17.87 4.10 7.34
CA PRO A 53 -19.04 4.86 7.74
C PRO A 53 -19.70 4.37 9.03
N ASN A 54 -19.45 3.11 9.43
CA ASN A 54 -19.99 2.52 10.65
C ASN A 54 -19.13 2.79 11.89
N LEU A 55 -17.96 3.42 11.74
CA LEU A 55 -17.10 3.77 12.85
C LEU A 55 -17.38 5.21 13.28
N GLU A 56 -17.63 5.43 14.58
CA GLU A 56 -17.91 6.76 15.13
C GLU A 56 -16.81 7.80 14.81
N MET A 57 -15.57 7.35 14.63
CA MET A 57 -14.45 8.22 14.27
C MET A 57 -14.53 8.83 12.85
N PHE A 58 -15.42 8.31 11.98
CA PHE A 58 -15.70 8.83 10.63
C PHE A 58 -17.14 9.35 10.51
N SER A 59 -17.76 9.75 11.62
CA SER A 59 -19.13 10.31 11.63
C SER A 59 -19.26 11.66 10.92
N ALA A 60 -18.13 12.31 10.60
CA ALA A 60 -18.13 13.53 9.81
C ALA A 60 -18.40 13.21 8.33
N GLU A 61 -19.33 13.95 7.73
CA GLU A 61 -19.69 13.81 6.32
C GLU A 61 -18.45 13.94 5.42
N GLY A 62 -18.29 13.01 4.47
CA GLY A 62 -17.15 12.98 3.56
C GLY A 62 -15.84 12.41 4.13
N SER A 63 -15.77 12.14 5.45
CA SER A 63 -14.51 11.71 6.08
C SER A 63 -14.16 10.24 5.78
N ALA A 64 -15.17 9.38 5.66
CA ALA A 64 -15.02 7.97 5.32
C ALA A 64 -14.61 7.79 3.85
N GLU A 65 -15.19 8.58 2.96
CA GLU A 65 -14.91 8.61 1.53
C GLU A 65 -13.50 9.12 1.27
N LEU A 66 -13.10 10.22 1.92
CA LEU A 66 -11.77 10.78 1.80
C LEU A 66 -10.70 9.81 2.32
N THR A 67 -10.97 9.13 3.44
CA THR A 67 -10.06 8.12 3.99
C THR A 67 -9.94 6.91 3.06
N THR A 68 -11.07 6.41 2.54
CA THR A 68 -11.12 5.35 1.53
C THR A 68 -10.27 5.70 0.30
N LEU A 69 -10.43 6.93 -0.21
CA LEU A 69 -9.69 7.42 -1.36
C LEU A 69 -8.18 7.47 -1.07
N ILE A 70 -7.78 8.03 0.07
CA ILE A 70 -6.37 8.09 0.48
C ILE A 70 -5.77 6.69 0.59
N MET A 71 -6.43 5.78 1.30
CA MET A 71 -5.95 4.40 1.48
C MET A 71 -5.73 3.69 0.16
N THR A 72 -6.74 3.74 -0.71
CA THR A 72 -6.72 3.03 -1.97
C THR A 72 -5.67 3.62 -2.90
N THR A 73 -5.56 4.94 -2.95
CA THR A 73 -4.55 5.62 -3.76
C THR A 73 -3.14 5.29 -3.27
N SER A 74 -2.91 5.30 -1.95
CA SER A 74 -1.62 4.90 -1.37
C SER A 74 -1.26 3.47 -1.74
N LEU A 75 -2.18 2.51 -1.59
CA LEU A 75 -1.96 1.11 -1.96
C LEU A 75 -1.60 0.95 -3.44
N VAL A 76 -2.32 1.64 -4.34
CA VAL A 76 -2.05 1.59 -5.78
C VAL A 76 -0.68 2.18 -6.10
N LEU A 77 -0.36 3.36 -5.58
CA LEU A 77 0.93 4.02 -5.81
C LEU A 77 2.09 3.17 -5.27
N ASN A 78 1.93 2.59 -4.09
CA ASN A 78 2.95 1.71 -3.50
C ASN A 78 3.13 0.43 -4.30
N GLY A 79 2.03 -0.21 -4.71
CA GLY A 79 2.07 -1.36 -5.62
C GLY A 79 2.82 -1.07 -6.91
N MET A 80 2.51 0.08 -7.54
CA MET A 80 3.21 0.56 -8.75
C MET A 80 4.71 0.77 -8.50
N ILE A 81 5.09 1.46 -7.42
CA ILE A 81 6.49 1.75 -7.10
C ILE A 81 7.28 0.47 -6.88
N ILE A 82 6.74 -0.48 -6.12
CA ILE A 82 7.39 -1.77 -5.83
C ILE A 82 7.53 -2.59 -7.11
N LEU A 83 6.48 -2.63 -7.94
CA LEU A 83 6.47 -3.36 -9.20
C LEU A 83 7.50 -2.78 -10.18
N VAL A 84 7.56 -1.45 -10.31
CA VAL A 84 8.55 -0.76 -11.13
C VAL A 84 9.97 -1.02 -10.62
N LYS A 85 10.20 -0.95 -9.29
CA LYS A 85 11.50 -1.31 -8.70
C LYS A 85 11.90 -2.75 -9.01
N GLY A 86 10.96 -3.69 -8.94
CA GLY A 86 11.16 -5.07 -9.33
C GLY A 86 11.56 -5.20 -10.80
N ILE A 87 10.82 -4.55 -11.71
CA ILE A 87 11.12 -4.58 -13.15
C ILE A 87 12.53 -3.99 -13.45
N LEU A 88 12.90 -2.90 -12.79
CA LEU A 88 14.16 -2.21 -12.99
C LEU A 88 15.35 -2.88 -12.29
N THR A 89 15.12 -3.83 -11.39
CA THR A 89 16.18 -4.60 -10.75
C THR A 89 16.69 -5.63 -11.76
N SER A 90 17.80 -5.33 -12.43
CA SER A 90 18.51 -6.32 -13.26
C SER A 90 19.02 -7.46 -12.38
N ASP A 91 18.77 -8.70 -12.80
CA ASP A 91 19.32 -9.89 -12.15
C ASP A 91 20.84 -9.74 -12.05
N LYS A 92 21.35 -9.56 -10.82
CA LYS A 92 22.71 -10.02 -10.53
C LYS A 92 22.63 -11.54 -10.54
N SER A 93 22.81 -12.12 -11.73
CA SER A 93 23.04 -13.54 -11.89
C SER A 93 24.12 -13.96 -10.88
N PRO A 94 23.84 -14.87 -9.94
CA PRO A 94 24.85 -15.50 -9.12
C PRO A 94 25.59 -16.51 -10.01
N GLY A 95 26.47 -16.04 -10.90
CA GLY A 95 27.12 -16.95 -11.84
C GLY A 95 28.14 -16.36 -12.83
N SER A 96 28.45 -15.06 -12.80
CA SER A 96 29.57 -14.52 -13.59
C SER A 96 30.81 -14.32 -12.71
N GLN A 97 31.51 -15.41 -12.41
CA GLN A 97 32.94 -15.40 -12.09
C GLN A 97 33.64 -16.33 -13.07
#